data_AF-A0A842Q4I8-F1
#
_entry.id   AF-A0A842Q4I8-F1
#
_cell.length_a   1.000
_cell.length_b   1.000
_cell.length_c   1.000
_cell.angle_alpha   90.00
_cell.angle_beta   90.00
_cell.angle_gamma   90.00
#
_symmetry.space_group_name_H-M   'P 1'
#
loop_
_entity.id
_entity.type
_entity.pdbx_description
1 polymer ?
#
loop_
_entity_poly.entity_id
_entity_poly.type
_entity_poly.pdbx_seq_one_letter_code
_entity_poly.pdbx_strand_id
1 'polypeptide(L)'
;MNSVKSSAEIEDTSKKAITALYGSDVKDFKVRVVLPYASDQLIAKGGLPTEEKRDSWDVQVTFLLNGTQYTVDLIIQEKDGQITYSRLIDKMTPL
;
A
#
# COMPACT_ATOMS: atom_id res chain seq x y z
N MET A 1 -7.67 -7.64 -12.88
CA MET A 1 -6.82 -6.50 -12.51
C MET A 1 -5.40 -6.83 -12.94
N ASN A 2 -4.57 -5.83 -13.23
CA ASN A 2 -3.22 -6.02 -13.76
C ASN A 2 -2.22 -6.23 -12.62
N SER A 3 -1.07 -6.83 -12.94
CA SER A 3 0.02 -6.92 -11.98
C SER A 3 0.51 -5.52 -11.60
N VAL A 4 0.86 -5.33 -10.33
CA VAL A 4 1.29 -4.06 -9.75
C VAL A 4 2.79 -4.15 -9.49
N LYS A 5 3.62 -3.55 -10.34
CA LYS A 5 5.09 -3.66 -10.27
C LYS A 5 5.79 -2.31 -10.16
N SER A 6 5.09 -1.25 -10.51
CA SER A 6 5.60 0.12 -10.52
C SER A 6 4.92 1.00 -9.48
N SER A 7 5.60 2.07 -9.06
CA SER A 7 5.03 3.06 -8.14
C SER A 7 3.72 3.66 -8.65
N ALA A 8 3.57 3.84 -9.98
CA ALA A 8 2.34 4.35 -10.58
C ALA A 8 1.17 3.38 -10.44
N GLU A 9 1.41 2.08 -10.60
CA GLU A 9 0.38 1.04 -10.41
C GLU A 9 0.01 0.89 -8.93
N ILE A 10 0.98 1.04 -8.02
CA ILE A 10 0.74 1.07 -6.58
C ILE A 10 -0.15 2.26 -6.23
N GLU A 11 0.16 3.44 -6.78
CA GLU A 11 -0.62 4.66 -6.54
C GLU A 11 -2.05 4.54 -7.08
N ASP A 12 -2.24 4.08 -8.32
CA ASP A 12 -3.56 3.89 -8.93
C ASP A 12 -4.40 2.86 -8.17
N THR A 13 -3.80 1.72 -7.80
CA THR A 13 -4.47 0.67 -7.04
C THR A 13 -4.85 1.15 -5.64
N SER A 14 -3.94 1.86 -4.96
CA SER A 14 -4.21 2.48 -3.66
C SER A 14 -5.35 3.50 -3.75
N LYS A 15 -5.34 4.36 -4.79
CA LYS A 15 -6.35 5.39 -4.98
C LYS A 15 -7.73 4.78 -5.25
N LYS A 16 -7.81 3.72 -6.06
CA LYS A 16 -9.05 2.95 -6.28
C LYS A 16 -9.57 2.35 -4.98
N ALA A 17 -8.70 1.73 -4.19
CA ALA A 17 -9.06 1.15 -2.90
C ALA A 17 -9.61 2.20 -1.93
N ILE A 18 -8.90 3.31 -1.74
CA ILE A 18 -9.35 4.40 -0.86
C ILE A 18 -10.64 5.03 -1.36
N THR A 19 -10.78 5.24 -2.67
CA THR A 19 -12.03 5.78 -3.25
C THR A 19 -13.22 4.87 -2.99
N ALA A 20 -13.03 3.55 -3.08
CA ALA A 20 -14.08 2.58 -2.79
C ALA A 20 -14.45 2.53 -1.29
N LEU A 21 -13.50 2.77 -0.38
CA LEU A 21 -13.71 2.70 1.07
C LEU A 21 -14.22 4.02 1.67
N TYR A 22 -13.78 5.17 1.15
CA TYR A 22 -13.98 6.49 1.75
C TYR A 22 -14.72 7.48 0.85
N GLY A 23 -14.95 7.16 -0.41
CA GLY A 23 -15.57 8.05 -1.41
C GLY A 23 -14.55 8.82 -2.26
N SER A 24 -15.04 9.58 -3.24
CA SER A 24 -14.23 10.24 -4.26
C SER A 24 -13.59 11.56 -3.84
N ASP A 25 -14.04 12.17 -2.75
CA ASP A 25 -13.67 13.54 -2.37
C ASP A 25 -12.35 13.63 -1.57
N VAL A 26 -11.47 12.65 -1.78
CA VAL A 26 -10.15 12.60 -1.15
C VAL A 26 -9.18 13.60 -1.78
N LYS A 27 -8.44 14.30 -0.93
CA LYS A 27 -7.45 15.33 -1.31
C LYS A 27 -6.08 14.99 -0.73
N ASP A 28 -5.04 15.65 -1.25
CA ASP A 28 -3.64 15.50 -0.77
C ASP A 28 -3.19 14.04 -0.61
N PHE A 29 -3.59 13.21 -1.57
CA PHE A 29 -3.33 11.79 -1.59
C PHE A 29 -1.84 11.51 -1.75
N LYS A 30 -1.25 10.79 -0.80
CA LYS A 30 0.16 10.42 -0.76
C LYS A 30 0.31 8.94 -0.45
N VAL A 31 1.22 8.30 -1.17
CA VAL A 31 1.50 6.87 -1.05
C VAL A 31 2.95 6.68 -0.65
N ARG A 32 3.19 5.84 0.36
CA ARG A 32 4.51 5.45 0.83
C ARG A 32 4.58 3.94 0.91
N VAL A 33 5.50 3.34 0.16
CA VAL A 33 5.83 1.91 0.33
C VAL A 33 6.67 1.79 1.61
N VAL A 34 6.18 1.06 2.60
CA VAL A 34 6.80 0.98 3.94
C VAL A 34 7.98 0.02 3.92
N LEU A 35 7.80 -1.14 3.26
CA LEU A 35 8.83 -2.14 2.98
C LEU A 35 8.49 -2.80 1.63
N PRO A 36 9.48 -3.13 0.78
CA PRO A 36 9.27 -4.22 -0.16
C PRO A 36 9.10 -5.49 0.67
N TYR A 37 7.86 -5.99 0.81
CA TYR A 37 7.58 -7.22 1.54
C TYR A 37 8.24 -8.39 0.79
N ALA A 38 9.34 -8.89 1.33
CA ALA A 38 9.95 -10.14 0.89
C ALA A 38 9.75 -11.17 2.00
N SER A 39 8.96 -12.20 1.70
CA SER A 39 8.59 -13.27 2.62
C SER A 39 9.78 -14.08 3.18
N ASP A 40 10.99 -13.91 2.62
CA ASP A 40 12.15 -14.77 2.84
C ASP A 40 13.29 -14.17 3.71
N GLN A 41 13.10 -13.03 4.38
CA GLN A 41 14.14 -12.43 5.24
C GLN A 41 14.45 -13.18 6.56
N LEU A 42 14.26 -14.50 6.62
CA LEU A 42 14.68 -15.35 7.74
C LEU A 42 15.48 -16.60 7.31
N ILE A 43 16.30 -16.53 6.25
CA ILE A 43 17.31 -17.57 6.01
C ILE A 43 18.72 -17.05 6.28
N ALA A 44 19.09 -17.08 7.55
CA ALA A 44 20.48 -17.03 7.99
C ALA A 44 21.20 -18.36 7.69
N LYS A 45 21.33 -18.80 6.44
CA LYS A 45 22.24 -19.90 6.04
C LYS A 45 22.69 -19.80 4.57
N GLY A 46 23.75 -19.03 4.33
CA GLY A 46 24.83 -19.40 3.40
C GLY A 46 24.51 -19.71 1.93
N GLY A 47 23.43 -19.19 1.35
CA GLY A 47 23.15 -19.29 -0.09
C GLY A 47 23.10 -17.90 -0.74
N LEU A 48 23.64 -17.74 -1.95
CA LEU A 48 23.44 -16.53 -2.76
C LEU A 48 21.94 -16.29 -2.92
N PRO A 49 21.42 -15.08 -2.63
CA PRO A 49 20.00 -14.81 -2.71
C PRO A 49 19.55 -14.89 -4.17
N THR A 50 18.89 -16.00 -4.53
CA THR A 50 18.03 -16.05 -5.71
C THR A 50 16.90 -15.04 -5.48
N GLU A 51 16.74 -14.11 -6.42
CA GLU A 51 15.78 -12.99 -6.40
C GLU A 51 14.57 -13.26 -5.49
N GLU A 52 14.48 -12.52 -4.37
CA GLU A 52 13.31 -12.57 -3.49
C GLU A 52 12.06 -12.31 -4.33
N LYS A 53 11.20 -13.32 -4.51
CA LYS A 53 9.91 -13.15 -5.17
C LYS A 53 9.02 -12.32 -4.26
N ARG A 54 8.90 -11.03 -4.58
CA ARG A 54 7.92 -10.13 -3.96
C ARG A 54 6.52 -10.54 -4.43
N ASP A 55 5.68 -10.96 -3.49
CA ASP A 55 4.29 -11.34 -3.78
C ASP A 55 3.30 -10.22 -3.49
N SER A 56 3.68 -9.21 -2.70
CA SER A 56 2.81 -8.12 -2.29
C SER A 56 3.59 -6.85 -1.92
N TRP A 57 2.87 -5.73 -1.89
CA TRP A 57 3.35 -4.42 -1.47
C TRP A 57 2.70 -4.02 -0.15
N ASP A 58 3.53 -3.61 0.81
CA ASP A 58 3.08 -2.96 2.03
C ASP A 58 3.12 -1.44 1.84
N VAL A 59 1.93 -0.83 1.90
CA VAL A 59 1.70 0.54 1.46
C VAL A 59 0.94 1.30 2.52
N GLN A 60 1.51 2.40 2.96
CA GLN A 60 0.86 3.38 3.80
C GLN A 60 0.35 4.53 2.93
N VAL A 61 -0.93 4.83 3.05
CA VAL A 61 -1.61 5.88 2.29
C VAL A 61 -2.07 6.97 3.25
N THR A 62 -1.80 8.22 2.91
CA THR A 62 -2.29 9.39 3.64
C THR A 62 -3.15 10.25 2.73
N PHE A 63 -4.30 10.71 3.21
CA PHE A 63 -5.19 11.58 2.46
C PHE A 63 -6.06 12.45 3.38
N LEU A 64 -6.56 13.57 2.85
CA LEU A 64 -7.54 14.43 3.50
C LEU A 64 -8.95 14.10 3.01
N LEU A 65 -9.89 14.01 3.94
CA LEU A 65 -11.32 13.92 3.68
C LEU A 65 -12.07 14.78 4.70
N ASN A 66 -12.88 15.72 4.21
CA ASN A 66 -13.67 16.63 5.05
C ASN A 66 -12.86 17.34 6.15
N GLY A 67 -11.67 17.83 5.80
CA GLY A 67 -10.77 18.52 6.73
C GLY A 67 -10.10 17.60 7.77
N THR A 68 -10.26 16.29 7.66
CA THR A 68 -9.57 15.31 8.51
C THR A 68 -8.55 14.53 7.71
N GLN A 69 -7.34 14.38 8.24
CA GLN A 69 -6.30 13.54 7.64
C GLN A 69 -6.44 12.11 8.15
N TYR A 70 -6.40 11.16 7.21
CA TYR A 70 -6.42 9.73 7.47
C TYR A 70 -5.11 9.12 7.03
N THR A 71 -4.65 8.13 7.77
CA THR A 71 -3.51 7.29 7.42
C THR A 71 -3.96 5.83 7.46
N VAL A 72 -3.85 5.13 6.34
CA VAL A 72 -4.36 3.78 6.14
C VAL A 72 -3.24 2.89 5.60
N ASP A 73 -3.04 1.74 6.23
CA ASP A 73 -2.18 0.68 5.69
C ASP A 73 -2.97 -0.23 4.76
N LEU A 74 -2.33 -0.61 3.65
CA LEU A 74 -2.85 -1.51 2.62
C LEU A 74 -1.78 -2.58 2.31
N ILE A 75 -2.23 -3.83 2.15
CA ILE A 75 -1.44 -4.87 1.49
C ILE A 75 -2.01 -5.11 0.10
N ILE A 76 -1.19 -4.90 -0.93
CA ILE A 76 -1.56 -5.04 -2.34
C ILE A 76 -0.83 -6.23 -2.94
N GLN A 77 -1.56 -7.24 -3.42
CA GLN A 77 -0.93 -8.36 -4.12
C GLN A 77 -0.30 -7.91 -5.44
N GLU A 78 0.98 -8.27 -5.68
CA GLU A 78 1.68 -7.87 -6.91
C GLU A 78 1.08 -8.54 -8.16
N LYS A 79 0.59 -9.79 -8.04
CA LYS A 79 0.07 -10.54 -9.20
C LYS A 79 -1.14 -9.90 -9.88
N ASP A 80 -2.02 -9.26 -9.11
CA ASP A 80 -3.33 -8.81 -9.59
C ASP A 80 -3.84 -7.54 -8.90
N GLY A 81 -3.06 -6.88 -8.05
CA GLY A 81 -3.49 -5.66 -7.36
C GLY A 81 -4.60 -5.86 -6.33
N GLN A 82 -4.93 -7.11 -5.96
CA GLN A 82 -5.94 -7.36 -4.95
C GLN A 82 -5.49 -6.79 -3.59
N ILE A 83 -6.36 -6.00 -2.96
CA ILE A 83 -6.19 -5.56 -1.57
C ILE A 83 -6.58 -6.72 -0.66
N THR A 84 -5.61 -7.29 0.06
CA THR A 84 -5.87 -8.40 1.01
C THR A 84 -5.99 -7.94 2.45
N TYR A 85 -5.53 -6.73 2.73
CA TYR A 85 -5.60 -6.12 4.04
C TYR A 85 -5.73 -4.61 3.91
N SER A 86 -6.60 -4.02 4.73
CA SER A 86 -6.73 -2.58 4.88
C SER A 86 -7.00 -2.25 6.35
N ARG A 87 -6.28 -1.25 6.89
CA ARG A 87 -6.45 -0.82 8.28
C ARG A 87 -6.22 0.66 8.43
N LEU A 88 -7.14 1.34 9.10
CA LEU A 88 -6.93 2.70 9.60
C LEU A 88 -5.87 2.68 10.71
N ILE A 89 -4.78 3.43 10.51
CA ILE A 89 -3.67 3.56 11.47
C ILE A 89 -3.86 4.82 12.31
N ASP A 90 -4.18 5.94 11.66
CA ASP A 90 -4.33 7.22 12.34
C ASP A 90 -5.39 8.11 11.70
N LYS A 91 -5.95 9.00 12.53
CA LYS A 91 -6.89 10.04 12.13
C LYS A 91 -6.57 11.30 12.92
N MET A 92 -6.17 12.37 12.25
CA MET A 92 -5.91 13.66 12.87
C MET A 92 -6.66 14.80 12.17
N THR A 93 -7.18 15.74 12.95
CA THR A 93 -7.67 17.02 12.41
C THR A 93 -6.49 18.00 12.43
N PRO A 94 -6.00 18.47 11.27
CA PRO A 94 -4.96 19.49 11.23
C PRO A 94 -5.43 20.76 11.94
N LEU A 95 -4.52 21.42 12.66
CA LEU A 95 -4.76 22.70 13.34
C LEU A 95 -4.77 23.87 12.33
#